data_AF-A0A512RSW4-F1
#
_entry.id   AF-A0A512RSW4-F1
#
_cell.length_a   1.000
_cell.length_b   1.000
_cell.length_c   1.000
_cell.angle_alpha   90.00
_cell.angle_beta   90.00
_cell.angle_gamma   90.00
#
_symmetry.space_group_name_H-M   'P 1'
#
loop_
_entity.id
_entity.type
_entity.pdbx_description
1 polymer ?
#
loop_
_entity_poly.entity_id
_entity_poly.type
_entity_poly.pdbx_seq_one_letter_code
_entity_poly.pdbx_strand_id
1 'polypeptide(L)'
;MSALPEGGQYLTRGGESEIYLAPDYRHVIKVNDAVYYATWAEYFNSLVIHNLLFPSTAYELLGFTAGKDEALCAVLRQPFIEGGQADLANIRELLTFNGFQNTRRQDYFNEEFGLLLEDMHDENVIAKDDVLFFIDTVFYLLEAQ
;
A
#
# COMPACT_ATOMS: atom_id res chain seq x y z
N MET A 1 -20.36 9.34 12.35
CA MET A 1 -19.78 8.00 12.58
C MET A 1 -20.03 7.17 11.33
N SER A 2 -19.11 7.19 10.37
CA SER A 2 -19.06 6.17 9.32
C SER A 2 -18.47 4.93 9.97
N ALA A 3 -19.36 4.02 10.36
CA ALA A 3 -18.99 2.70 10.83
C ALA A 3 -18.21 1.99 9.72
N LEU A 4 -17.25 1.16 10.11
CA LEU A 4 -16.66 0.16 9.23
C LEU A 4 -17.77 -0.55 8.44
N PRO A 5 -17.54 -0.90 7.16
CA PRO A 5 -18.56 -1.59 6.38
C PRO A 5 -19.09 -2.80 7.14
N GLU A 6 -20.42 -2.82 7.31
CA GLU A 6 -21.11 -3.77 8.18
C GLU A 6 -20.81 -5.21 7.72
N GLY A 7 -20.40 -6.06 8.67
CA GLY A 7 -20.09 -7.47 8.40
C GLY A 7 -18.65 -7.81 8.00
N GLY A 8 -17.72 -6.85 8.04
CA GLY A 8 -16.30 -7.14 7.82
C GLY A 8 -15.68 -8.01 8.94
N GLN A 9 -14.82 -8.96 8.56
CA GLN A 9 -14.08 -9.82 9.51
C GLN A 9 -12.68 -9.27 9.73
N TYR A 10 -12.29 -8.99 10.97
CA TYR A 10 -10.91 -8.61 11.29
C TYR A 10 -9.94 -9.71 10.86
N LEU A 11 -8.92 -9.34 10.07
CA LEU A 11 -7.85 -10.24 9.62
C LEU A 11 -6.59 -10.07 10.44
N THR A 12 -6.05 -8.85 10.44
CA THR A 12 -4.78 -8.54 11.09
C THR A 12 -4.66 -7.03 11.33
N ARG A 13 -3.62 -6.66 12.08
CA ARG A 13 -3.20 -5.28 12.27
C ARG A 13 -1.70 -5.21 11.99
N GLY A 14 -1.32 -4.38 11.02
CA GLY A 14 0.05 -3.95 10.81
C GLY A 14 0.40 -2.76 11.71
N GLY A 15 1.60 -2.19 11.54
CA GLY A 15 2.01 -0.99 12.29
C GLY A 15 1.06 0.20 12.14
N GLU A 16 0.43 0.32 10.98
CA GLU A 16 -0.27 1.52 10.49
C GLU A 16 -1.71 1.28 10.03
N SER A 17 -2.11 0.02 9.84
CA SER A 17 -3.45 -0.31 9.34
C SER A 17 -4.09 -1.46 10.08
N GLU A 18 -5.37 -1.29 10.39
CA GLU A 18 -6.27 -2.40 10.70
C GLU A 18 -6.89 -2.92 9.42
N ILE A 19 -6.81 -4.24 9.20
CA ILE A 19 -7.24 -4.90 7.97
C ILE A 19 -8.42 -5.80 8.27
N TYR A 20 -9.48 -5.63 7.49
CA TYR A 20 -10.72 -6.38 7.58
C TYR A 20 -11.02 -7.03 6.23
N LEU A 21 -11.42 -8.30 6.21
CA LEU A 21 -11.97 -8.95 5.02
C LEU A 21 -13.39 -8.43 4.80
N ALA A 22 -13.66 -7.92 3.61
CA ALA A 22 -14.99 -7.45 3.25
C ALA A 22 -15.99 -8.64 3.14
N PRO A 23 -17.30 -8.41 3.33
CA PRO A 23 -18.32 -9.46 3.24
C PRO A 23 -18.40 -10.17 1.88
N ASP A 24 -17.86 -9.56 0.83
CA ASP A 24 -17.81 -10.14 -0.51
C ASP A 24 -16.68 -11.15 -0.72
N TYR A 25 -15.78 -11.29 0.26
CA TYR A 25 -14.58 -12.14 0.22
C TYR A 25 -13.66 -11.87 -0.98
N ARG A 26 -13.80 -10.71 -1.62
CA ARG A 26 -13.03 -10.28 -2.79
C ARG A 26 -12.18 -9.06 -2.50
N HIS A 27 -12.42 -8.38 -1.39
CA HIS A 27 -11.72 -7.17 -1.01
C HIS A 27 -11.32 -7.19 0.46
N VAL A 28 -10.29 -6.42 0.76
CA VAL A 28 -9.97 -6.00 2.12
C VAL A 28 -10.32 -4.54 2.31
N ILE A 29 -10.66 -4.20 3.54
CA ILE A 29 -10.88 -2.85 4.02
C ILE A 29 -9.72 -2.51 4.94
N LYS A 30 -9.03 -1.41 4.65
CA LYS A 30 -7.90 -0.92 5.45
C LYS A 30 -8.29 0.38 6.13
N VAL A 31 -8.10 0.44 7.43
CA VAL A 31 -8.22 1.67 8.22
C VAL A 31 -6.82 2.15 8.52
N ASN A 32 -6.36 3.18 7.83
CA ASN A 32 -4.97 3.67 7.88
C ASN A 32 -4.92 5.07 8.49
N ASP A 33 -3.99 5.27 9.44
CA ASP A 33 -3.81 6.54 10.17
C ASP A 33 -2.77 7.48 9.55
N ALA A 34 -2.20 7.09 8.40
CA ALA A 34 -1.18 7.80 7.64
C ALA A 34 0.10 8.12 8.44
N VAL A 35 0.43 7.33 9.48
CA VAL A 35 1.55 7.63 10.41
C VAL A 35 2.92 7.73 9.74
N TYR A 36 3.12 7.10 8.57
CA TYR A 36 4.37 7.17 7.80
C TYR A 36 4.55 8.50 7.04
N TYR A 37 3.54 9.35 7.00
CA TYR A 37 3.54 10.58 6.22
C TYR A 37 3.48 11.81 7.14
N ALA A 38 4.19 12.88 6.77
CA ALA A 38 4.12 14.12 7.51
C ALA A 38 2.79 14.85 7.26
N THR A 39 2.20 14.64 6.08
CA THR A 39 0.91 15.24 5.71
C THR A 39 -0.02 14.24 5.01
N TRP A 40 -1.33 14.48 5.13
CA TRP A 40 -2.34 13.75 4.35
C TRP A 40 -2.14 13.89 2.83
N ALA A 41 -1.58 15.01 2.36
CA ALA A 41 -1.30 15.21 0.94
C ALA A 41 -0.25 14.21 0.43
N GLU A 42 0.82 13.97 1.20
CA GLU A 42 1.83 12.95 0.88
C GLU A 42 1.22 11.55 0.87
N TYR A 43 0.41 11.22 1.87
CA TYR A 43 -0.31 9.93 1.92
C TYR A 43 -1.21 9.72 0.69
N PHE A 44 -2.04 10.70 0.33
CA PHE A 44 -2.91 10.58 -0.83
C PHE A 44 -2.15 10.55 -2.16
N ASN A 45 -1.03 11.29 -2.26
CA ASN A 45 -0.14 11.18 -3.41
C ASN A 45 0.42 9.75 -3.52
N SER A 46 0.85 9.13 -2.41
CA SER A 46 1.30 7.74 -2.40
C SER A 46 0.24 6.77 -2.92
N LEU A 47 -1.02 6.92 -2.49
CA LEU A 47 -2.13 6.10 -3.00
C LEU A 47 -2.36 6.27 -4.51
N VAL A 48 -2.29 7.51 -5.01
CA VAL A 48 -2.43 7.78 -6.45
C VAL A 48 -1.28 7.16 -7.25
N ILE A 49 -0.05 7.29 -6.76
CA ILE A 49 1.14 6.69 -7.39
C ILE A 49 1.04 5.16 -7.37
N HIS A 50 0.64 4.56 -6.25
CA HIS A 50 0.37 3.13 -6.16
C HIS A 50 -0.63 2.69 -7.22
N ASN A 51 -1.78 3.37 -7.31
CA ASN A 51 -2.83 3.01 -8.27
C ASN A 51 -2.39 3.13 -9.73
N LEU A 52 -1.47 4.06 -10.02
CA LEU A 52 -0.91 4.24 -11.36
C LEU A 52 0.07 3.12 -11.72
N LEU A 53 0.94 2.73 -10.78
CA LEU A 53 2.00 1.75 -11.02
C LEU A 53 1.52 0.29 -10.85
N PHE A 54 0.58 0.06 -9.95
CA PHE A 54 0.08 -1.25 -9.55
C PHE A 54 -1.46 -1.32 -9.63
N PRO A 55 -2.04 -1.23 -10.84
CA PRO A 55 -3.50 -1.16 -11.00
C PRO A 55 -4.24 -2.43 -10.57
N SER A 56 -3.58 -3.59 -10.51
CA SER A 56 -4.16 -4.86 -10.05
C SER A 56 -4.48 -4.87 -8.54
N THR A 57 -3.89 -3.96 -7.77
CA THR A 57 -4.03 -3.80 -6.32
C THR A 57 -4.49 -2.39 -5.97
N ALA A 58 -5.14 -1.69 -6.90
CA ALA A 58 -5.53 -0.30 -6.70
C ALA A 58 -6.42 -0.10 -5.46
N TYR A 59 -6.15 0.97 -4.72
CA TYR A 59 -6.93 1.46 -3.60
C TYR A 59 -8.13 2.27 -4.08
N GLU A 60 -9.28 2.04 -3.43
CA GLU A 60 -10.47 2.88 -3.49
C GLU A 60 -10.65 3.58 -2.13
N LEU A 61 -10.67 4.92 -2.10
CA LEU A 61 -10.98 5.67 -0.88
C LEU A 61 -12.49 5.64 -0.64
N LEU A 62 -12.92 4.96 0.42
CA LEU A 62 -14.33 4.89 0.82
C LEU A 62 -14.75 6.08 1.69
N GLY A 63 -13.79 6.72 2.36
CA GLY A 63 -14.02 7.88 3.21
C GLY A 63 -13.08 7.91 4.40
N PHE A 64 -13.56 8.49 5.48
CA PHE A 64 -12.79 8.70 6.71
C PHE A 64 -13.53 8.14 7.91
N THR A 65 -12.80 7.78 8.96
CA THR A 65 -13.36 7.41 10.26
C THR A 65 -12.47 7.91 11.40
N ALA A 66 -12.96 7.83 12.63
CA ALA A 66 -12.18 8.11 13.82
C ALA A 66 -11.59 6.79 14.33
N GLY A 67 -10.26 6.73 14.37
CA GLY A 67 -9.52 5.63 14.97
C GLY A 67 -9.40 5.76 16.49
N LYS A 68 -8.38 5.10 17.05
CA LYS A 68 -8.04 5.21 18.47
C LYS A 68 -7.71 6.66 18.82
N ASP A 69 -8.13 7.11 20.00
CA ASP A 69 -7.89 8.47 20.52
C ASP A 69 -8.43 9.58 19.59
N GLU A 70 -9.50 9.30 18.85
CA GLU A 70 -10.16 10.21 17.89
C GLU A 70 -9.26 10.65 16.72
N ALA A 71 -8.15 9.95 16.47
CA ALA A 71 -7.30 10.21 15.32
C ALA A 71 -8.07 10.02 14.01
N LEU A 72 -7.84 10.90 13.03
CA LEU A 72 -8.40 10.75 11.69
C LEU A 72 -7.76 9.54 11.00
N CYS A 73 -8.58 8.64 10.45
CA CYS A 73 -8.12 7.53 9.62
C CYS A 73 -8.81 7.55 8.26
N ALA A 74 -8.08 7.19 7.20
CA ALA A 74 -8.65 6.90 5.89
C ALA A 74 -9.16 5.46 5.85
N VAL A 75 -10.35 5.26 5.27
CA VAL A 75 -10.92 3.93 5.02
C VAL A 75 -10.74 3.61 3.55
N LEU A 76 -9.90 2.65 3.25
CA LEU A 76 -9.58 2.19 1.91
C LEU A 76 -10.17 0.82 1.64
N ARG A 77 -10.48 0.55 0.37
CA ARG A 77 -10.78 -0.79 -0.15
C ARG A 77 -9.72 -1.18 -1.17
N GLN A 78 -9.27 -2.43 -1.11
CA GLN A 78 -8.28 -3.00 -2.03
C GLN A 78 -8.71 -4.43 -2.39
N PRO A 79 -8.40 -4.93 -3.61
CA PRO A 79 -8.61 -6.34 -3.94
C PRO A 79 -7.94 -7.28 -2.92
N PHE A 80 -8.66 -8.32 -2.50
CA PHE A 80 -8.11 -9.38 -1.68
C PHE A 80 -7.44 -10.40 -2.60
N ILE A 81 -6.16 -10.66 -2.34
CA ILE A 81 -5.35 -11.58 -3.13
C ILE A 81 -4.85 -12.69 -2.22
N GLU A 82 -5.21 -13.91 -2.55
CA GLU A 82 -4.66 -15.11 -1.93
C GLU A 82 -3.44 -15.58 -2.72
N GLY A 83 -2.28 -15.57 -2.07
CA GLY A 83 -0.98 -15.95 -2.64
C GLY A 83 0.08 -16.16 -1.55
N GLY A 84 1.32 -16.38 -1.96
CA GLY A 84 2.48 -16.53 -1.05
C GLY A 84 3.31 -15.25 -0.93
N GLN A 85 4.34 -15.29 -0.08
CA GLN A 85 5.35 -14.24 -0.05
C GLN A 85 6.19 -14.26 -1.33
N ALA A 86 6.55 -13.08 -1.83
CA ALA A 86 7.41 -12.94 -2.99
C ALA A 86 8.90 -13.12 -2.66
N ASP A 87 9.68 -13.60 -3.63
CA ASP A 87 11.13 -13.60 -3.54
C ASP A 87 11.67 -12.17 -3.76
N LEU A 88 12.50 -11.70 -2.82
CA LEU A 88 13.17 -10.39 -2.90
C LEU A 88 13.95 -10.20 -4.21
N ALA A 89 14.49 -11.27 -4.79
CA ALA A 89 15.18 -11.22 -6.08
C ALA A 89 14.22 -10.85 -7.22
N ASN A 90 13.01 -11.41 -7.23
CA ASN A 90 12.00 -11.13 -8.25
C ASN A 90 11.43 -9.70 -8.10
N ILE A 91 11.23 -9.25 -6.86
CA ILE A 91 10.83 -7.86 -6.57
C ILE A 91 11.88 -6.89 -7.13
N ARG A 92 13.16 -7.14 -6.82
CA ARG A 92 14.26 -6.31 -7.28
C ARG A 92 14.37 -6.30 -8.80
N GLU A 93 14.26 -7.46 -9.45
CA GLU A 93 14.28 -7.57 -10.91
C GLU A 93 13.16 -6.75 -11.56
N LEU A 94 11.92 -6.88 -11.08
CA LEU A 94 10.78 -6.13 -11.60
C LEU A 94 10.96 -4.62 -11.41
N LEU A 95 11.33 -4.17 -10.21
CA LEU A 95 11.55 -2.75 -9.94
C LEU A 95 12.68 -2.18 -10.80
N THR A 96 13.80 -2.92 -10.93
CA THR A 96 14.93 -2.52 -11.79
C THR A 96 14.51 -2.40 -13.25
N PHE A 97 13.72 -3.35 -13.75
CA PHE A 97 13.18 -3.31 -15.11
C PHE A 97 12.30 -2.06 -15.34
N ASN A 98 11.60 -1.59 -14.31
CA ASN A 98 10.75 -0.38 -14.34
C ASN A 98 11.50 0.91 -13.93
N GLY A 99 12.83 0.92 -13.99
CA GLY A 99 13.64 2.13 -13.78
C GLY A 99 13.86 2.53 -12.32
N PHE A 100 13.44 1.70 -11.36
CA PHE A 100 13.77 1.89 -9.96
C PHE A 100 15.15 1.32 -9.63
N GLN A 101 15.99 2.11 -8.99
CA GLN A 101 17.31 1.70 -8.53
C GLN A 101 17.26 1.46 -7.03
N ASN A 102 17.68 0.28 -6.58
CA ASN A 102 17.82 0.01 -5.15
C ASN A 102 18.89 0.93 -4.56
N THR A 103 18.54 1.70 -3.53
CA THR A 103 19.45 2.68 -2.92
C THR A 103 20.09 2.10 -1.67
N ARG A 104 19.28 1.80 -0.65
CA ARG A 104 19.70 1.21 0.62
C ARG A 104 18.62 0.25 1.10
N ARG A 105 19.04 -0.90 1.65
CA ARG A 105 18.10 -1.92 2.17
C ARG A 105 17.04 -2.26 1.12
N GLN A 106 15.77 -1.99 1.40
CA GLN A 106 14.63 -2.28 0.54
C GLN A 106 13.98 -0.98 0.02
N ASP A 107 14.77 0.09 -0.04
CA ASP A 107 14.34 1.38 -0.59
C ASP A 107 14.83 1.49 -2.04
N TYR A 108 14.01 2.12 -2.86
CA TYR A 108 14.20 2.23 -4.29
C TYR A 108 13.93 3.64 -4.77
N PHE A 109 14.71 4.12 -5.73
CA PHE A 109 14.56 5.45 -6.30
C PHE A 109 14.44 5.38 -7.82
N ASN A 110 13.43 6.06 -8.38
CA ASN A 110 13.30 6.29 -9.81
C ASN A 110 13.64 7.76 -10.10
N GLU A 111 14.77 7.97 -10.78
CA GLU A 111 15.31 9.30 -11.09
C GLU A 111 14.44 10.05 -12.11
N GLU A 112 13.87 9.36 -13.09
CA GLU A 112 13.06 9.96 -14.16
C GLU A 112 11.81 10.65 -13.60
N PHE A 113 11.17 10.03 -12.61
CA PHE A 113 9.94 10.54 -12.00
C PHE A 113 10.16 11.22 -10.65
N GLY A 114 11.39 11.23 -10.12
CA GLY A 114 11.68 11.74 -8.77
C GLY A 114 10.92 10.98 -7.67
N LEU A 115 10.77 9.65 -7.83
CA LEU A 115 9.98 8.82 -6.92
C LEU A 115 10.89 8.02 -5.99
N LEU A 116 10.70 8.20 -4.69
CA LEU A 116 11.25 7.32 -3.66
C LEU A 116 10.18 6.32 -3.23
N LEU A 117 10.51 5.03 -3.28
CA LEU A 117 9.71 3.92 -2.78
C LEU A 117 10.44 3.31 -1.59
N GLU A 118 9.92 3.51 -0.40
CA GLU A 118 10.52 3.00 0.84
C GLU A 118 9.84 1.69 1.28
N ASP A 119 10.52 0.99 2.19
CA ASP A 119 9.97 -0.11 2.98
C ASP A 119 9.47 -1.31 2.16
N MET A 120 10.11 -1.61 1.02
CA MET A 120 9.70 -2.68 0.11
C MET A 120 10.15 -4.08 0.53
N HIS A 121 9.58 -4.52 1.66
CA HIS A 121 9.75 -5.87 2.21
C HIS A 121 8.99 -6.92 1.40
N ASP A 122 9.39 -8.18 1.55
CA ASP A 122 8.71 -9.33 0.95
C ASP A 122 7.25 -9.48 1.43
N GLU A 123 6.95 -9.05 2.65
CA GLU A 123 5.59 -8.99 3.20
C GLU A 123 4.66 -8.01 2.45
N ASN A 124 5.23 -7.00 1.77
CA ASN A 124 4.50 -5.99 0.99
C ASN A 124 4.25 -6.44 -0.47
N VAL A 125 4.63 -7.68 -0.83
CA VAL A 125 4.41 -8.22 -2.17
C VAL A 125 3.88 -9.65 -2.10
N ILE A 126 2.66 -9.84 -2.63
CA ILE A 126 2.03 -11.15 -2.74
C ILE A 126 2.42 -11.76 -4.10
N ALA A 127 2.98 -12.97 -4.09
CA ALA A 127 3.27 -13.74 -5.29
C ALA A 127 2.16 -14.77 -5.55
N LYS A 128 1.66 -14.80 -6.78
CA LYS A 128 0.66 -15.76 -7.24
C LYS A 128 0.79 -15.99 -8.74
N ASP A 129 0.90 -17.26 -9.15
CA ASP A 129 0.92 -17.66 -10.57
C ASP A 129 1.95 -16.86 -11.40
N ASP A 130 3.18 -16.72 -10.88
CA ASP A 130 4.29 -15.94 -11.45
C ASP A 130 4.04 -14.42 -11.58
N VAL A 131 2.95 -13.91 -10.97
CA VAL A 131 2.63 -12.48 -10.89
C VAL A 131 2.93 -11.95 -9.49
N LEU A 132 3.52 -10.75 -9.45
CA LEU A 132 3.77 -9.99 -8.22
C LEU A 132 2.69 -8.93 -8.02
N PHE A 133 2.07 -8.92 -6.86
CA PHE A 133 1.03 -7.98 -6.46
C PHE A 133 1.53 -7.14 -5.29
N PHE A 134 1.81 -5.87 -5.56
CA PHE A 134 2.34 -4.93 -4.57
C PHE A 134 1.21 -4.41 -3.70
N ILE A 135 1.42 -4.42 -2.39
CA ILE A 135 0.50 -3.86 -1.39
C ILE A 135 1.30 -3.00 -0.43
N ASP A 136 0.62 -2.11 0.31
CA ASP A 136 1.23 -1.33 1.39
C ASP A 136 2.52 -0.59 0.98
N THR A 137 2.54 -0.04 -0.24
CA THR A 137 3.69 0.70 -0.77
C THR A 137 3.78 2.09 -0.18
N VAL A 138 5.01 2.53 0.13
CA VAL A 138 5.28 3.86 0.67
C VAL A 138 6.02 4.72 -0.35
N PHE A 139 5.29 5.55 -1.11
CA PHE A 139 5.87 6.47 -2.08
C PHE A 139 6.03 7.90 -1.54
N TYR A 140 7.16 8.53 -1.88
CA TYR A 140 7.39 9.96 -1.72
C TYR A 140 7.79 10.59 -3.05
N LEU A 141 7.29 11.81 -3.28
CA LEU A 141 7.74 12.67 -4.37
C LEU A 141 8.92 13.50 -3.86
N LEU A 142 10.07 13.35 -4.51
CA LEU A 142 11.21 14.21 -4.28
C LEU A 142 11.18 15.33 -5.33
N GLU A 143 11.30 16.58 -4.90
CA GLU A 143 11.48 17.68 -5.84
C GLU A 143 12.76 17.44 -6.64
N ALA A 144 12.67 17.59 -7.97
CA ALA A 144 13.85 17.63 -8.82
C ALA A 144 14.73 18.81 -8.37
N GLN A 145 15.99 18.53 -8.06
CA GLN A 145 16.98 19.57 -7.76
C GLN A 145 17.41 20.33 -9.01
#